data_AF-A0A4C1SBA9-F1
#
_entry.id   AF-A0A4C1SBA9-F1
#
_cell.length_a   1.000
_cell.length_b   1.000
_cell.length_c   1.000
_cell.angle_alpha   90.00
_cell.angle_beta   90.00
_cell.angle_gamma   90.00
#
_symmetry.space_group_name_H-M   'P 1'
#
loop_
_entity.id
_entity.type
_entity.pdbx_description
1 polymer ?
#
loop_
_entity_poly.entity_id
_entity_poly.type
_entity_poly.pdbx_seq_one_letter_code
_entity_poly.pdbx_strand_id
1 'polypeptide(L)'
;MHALSFVLQYRKPQLFKALISEMSDNLFRPDMAAVTVEFGKKYIKRTRTMLEQETEPAVKQIEALKKLEIHFQEIGMKCVDGQAVAPYAVICHGDLWNNNILYKFDVS
;
A
#
# COMPACT_ATOMS: atom_id res chain seq x y z
N MET A 1 6.15 -11.43 -8.60
CA MET A 1 5.56 -10.32 -9.40
C MET A 1 6.46 -9.09 -9.43
N HIS A 2 6.93 -8.55 -8.29
CA HIS A 2 7.70 -7.30 -8.25
C HIS A 2 8.91 -7.23 -9.20
N ALA A 3 9.80 -8.24 -9.23
CA ALA A 3 10.96 -8.25 -10.14
C ALA A 3 10.57 -8.34 -11.64
N LEU A 4 9.46 -9.03 -11.96
CA LEU A 4 8.97 -9.11 -13.33
C LEU A 4 8.40 -7.77 -13.79
N SER A 5 7.76 -7.02 -12.90
CA SER A 5 7.28 -5.66 -13.20
C SER A 5 8.43 -4.74 -13.61
N PHE A 6 9.57 -4.79 -12.90
CA PHE A 6 10.79 -4.06 -13.27
C PHE A 6 11.32 -4.45 -14.65
N VAL A 7 11.47 -5.76 -14.89
CA VAL A 7 11.95 -6.26 -16.18
C VAL A 7 11.00 -5.87 -17.31
N LEU A 8 9.68 -5.90 -17.06
CA LEU A 8 8.66 -5.52 -18.03
C LEU A 8 8.70 -4.02 -18.34
N GLN A 9 8.82 -3.17 -17.33
CA GLN A 9 8.94 -1.73 -17.50
C GLN A 9 10.21 -1.37 -18.30
N TYR A 10 11.33 -2.06 -18.03
CA TYR A 10 12.58 -1.84 -18.75
C TYR A 10 12.55 -2.39 -20.19
N ARG A 11 12.10 -3.63 -20.39
CA ARG A 11 12.16 -4.30 -21.70
C ARG A 11 11.00 -3.96 -22.63
N LYS A 12 9.81 -3.66 -22.08
CA LYS A 12 8.57 -3.42 -22.84
C LYS A 12 7.75 -2.28 -22.19
N PRO A 13 8.27 -1.04 -22.15
CA PRO A 13 7.61 0.08 -21.46
C PRO A 13 6.21 0.39 -21.99
N GLN A 14 5.95 0.20 -23.29
CA GLN A 14 4.62 0.42 -23.86
C GLN A 14 3.59 -0.61 -23.39
N LEU A 15 4.00 -1.88 -23.26
CA LEU A 15 3.14 -2.92 -22.69
C LEU A 15 2.89 -2.67 -21.21
N PHE A 16 3.93 -2.26 -20.47
CA PHE A 16 3.77 -1.84 -19.08
C PHE A 16 2.76 -0.69 -18.96
N LYS A 17 2.88 0.35 -19.80
CA LYS A 17 1.97 1.49 -19.84
C LYS A 17 0.52 1.09 -20.16
N ALA A 18 0.33 0.17 -21.10
CA ALA A 18 -0.98 -0.36 -21.45
C ALA A 18 -1.59 -1.20 -20.31
N LEU A 19 -0.79 -1.95 -19.55
CA LEU A 19 -1.29 -2.71 -18.40
C LEU A 19 -1.72 -1.79 -17.26
N ILE A 20 -0.90 -0.79 -16.92
CA ILE A 20 -1.24 0.13 -15.82
C ILE A 20 -2.41 1.06 -16.17
N SER A 21 -2.69 1.32 -17.45
CA SER A 21 -3.85 2.15 -17.83
C SER A 21 -5.19 1.46 -17.59
N GLU A 22 -5.20 0.13 -17.53
CA GLU A 22 -6.38 -0.67 -17.19
C GLU A 22 -6.53 -0.87 -15.66
N MET A 23 -5.54 -0.41 -14.88
CA MET A 23 -5.54 -0.54 -13.42
C MET A 23 -5.99 0.76 -12.77
N SER A 24 -6.82 0.65 -11.74
CA SER A 24 -7.20 1.78 -10.90
C SER A 24 -7.15 1.38 -9.43
N ASP A 25 -6.69 2.29 -8.57
CA ASP A 25 -6.72 2.08 -7.13
C ASP A 25 -8.14 2.35 -6.62
N ASN A 26 -8.72 1.35 -5.95
CA ASN A 26 -10.08 1.44 -5.42
C ASN A 26 -10.12 1.91 -3.95
N LEU A 27 -8.97 1.94 -3.29
CA LEU A 27 -8.84 2.25 -1.87
C LEU A 27 -8.36 3.68 -1.65
N PHE A 28 -7.26 4.07 -2.29
CA PHE A 28 -6.63 5.38 -2.16
C PHE A 28 -7.01 6.28 -3.34
N ARG A 29 -8.08 7.04 -3.15
CA ARG A 29 -8.61 8.00 -4.12
C ARG A 29 -8.84 9.39 -3.51
N PRO A 30 -8.90 10.46 -4.34
CA PRO A 30 -9.24 11.78 -3.84
C PRO A 30 -10.60 11.84 -3.14
N ASP A 31 -11.55 11.02 -3.60
CA ASP A 31 -12.94 10.91 -3.11
C ASP A 31 -13.15 9.77 -2.09
N MET A 32 -12.12 9.39 -1.34
CA MET A 32 -12.23 8.37 -0.29
C MET A 32 -13.39 8.67 0.68
N ALA A 33 -14.23 7.67 0.91
CA ALA A 33 -15.28 7.76 1.91
C ALA A 33 -14.67 8.00 3.30
N ALA A 34 -15.29 8.89 4.09
CA ALA A 34 -14.83 9.19 5.44
C ALA A 34 -14.70 7.93 6.31
N VAL A 35 -15.59 6.95 6.12
CA VAL A 35 -15.52 5.66 6.82
C VAL A 35 -14.22 4.91 6.54
N THR A 36 -13.71 4.94 5.30
CA THR A 36 -12.45 4.29 4.91
C THR A 36 -11.25 4.97 5.57
N VAL A 37 -11.25 6.30 5.58
CA VAL A 37 -10.20 7.11 6.22
C VAL A 37 -10.16 6.84 7.73
N GLU A 38 -11.31 6.88 8.39
CA GLU A 38 -11.40 6.64 9.83
C GLU A 38 -11.11 5.18 10.20
N PHE A 39 -11.47 4.23 9.34
CA PHE A 39 -11.06 2.83 9.51
C PHE A 39 -9.53 2.71 9.48
N GLY A 40 -8.84 3.29 8.50
CA GLY A 40 -7.38 3.29 8.43
C GLY A 40 -6.73 3.93 9.66
N LYS A 41 -7.18 5.13 10.05
CA LYS A 41 -6.70 5.84 11.25
C LYS A 41 -6.90 5.04 12.52
N LYS A 42 -8.01 4.31 12.66
CA LYS A 42 -8.29 3.47 13.83
C LYS A 42 -7.19 2.42 14.05
N TYR A 43 -6.70 1.77 13.00
CA TYR A 43 -5.61 0.79 13.14
C TYR A 43 -4.26 1.47 13.44
N ILE A 44 -3.98 2.61 12.82
CA ILE A 44 -2.76 3.40 13.12
C ILE A 44 -2.75 3.81 14.59
N LYS A 45 -3.86 4.37 15.08
CA LYS A 45 -4.03 4.76 16.49
C LYS A 45 -3.88 3.57 17.42
N ARG A 46 -4.47 2.42 17.08
CA ARG A 46 -4.33 1.20 17.88
C ARG A 46 -2.88 0.76 18.00
N THR A 47 -2.15 0.68 16.88
CA THR A 47 -0.72 0.34 16.88
C THR A 47 0.09 1.34 17.70
N ARG A 48 -0.19 2.63 17.55
CA ARG A 48 0.47 3.69 18.33
C ARG A 48 0.27 3.50 19.83
N THR A 49 -0.97 3.30 20.28
CA THR A 49 -1.28 3.09 21.70
C THR A 49 -0.63 1.83 22.25
N MET A 50 -0.51 0.77 21.45
CA MET A 50 0.23 -0.44 21.86
C MET A 50 1.71 -0.15 22.09
N LEU A 51 2.37 0.58 21.18
CA LEU A 51 3.79 0.96 21.32
C LEU A 51 4.02 1.94 22.48
N GLU A 52 3.06 2.82 22.76
CA GLU A 52 3.11 3.76 23.90
C GLU A 52 3.06 3.03 25.27
N GLN A 53 2.59 1.78 25.30
CA GLN A 53 2.48 0.96 26.52
C GLN A 53 3.71 0.05 26.76
N GLU A 54 4.67 0.02 25.83
CA GLU A 54 5.88 -0.78 25.98
C GLU A 54 6.83 -0.21 27.06
N THR A 55 7.55 -1.09 27.76
CA THR A 55 8.52 -0.71 28.80
C THR A 55 9.62 0.22 28.27
N GLU A 56 10.02 0.02 27.01
CA GLU A 56 10.94 0.89 26.28
C GLU A 56 10.24 1.43 25.04
N PRO A 57 9.58 2.60 25.14
CA PRO A 57 8.76 3.11 24.04
C PRO A 57 9.57 3.37 22.78
N ALA A 58 9.04 2.89 21.65
CA ALA A 58 9.60 3.12 20.32
C ALA A 58 9.30 4.57 19.83
N VAL A 59 9.94 5.57 20.46
CA VAL A 59 9.62 7.01 20.31
C VAL A 59 9.56 7.45 18.84
N LYS A 60 10.52 7.02 18.01
CA LYS A 60 10.55 7.39 16.57
C LYS A 60 9.33 6.84 15.81
N GLN A 61 8.95 5.60 16.09
CA GLN A 61 7.82 4.91 15.48
C GLN A 61 6.50 5.52 15.95
N ILE A 62 6.39 5.85 17.24
CA ILE A 62 5.22 6.54 17.80
C ILE A 62 5.01 7.90 17.11
N GLU A 63 6.06 8.71 16.96
CA GLU A 63 5.97 9.99 16.24
C GLU A 63 5.64 9.83 14.75
N ALA A 64 6.18 8.81 14.10
CA ALA A 64 5.82 8.48 12.71
C ALA A 64 4.34 8.09 12.59
N LEU A 65 3.81 7.29 13.52
CA LEU A 65 2.41 6.89 13.54
C LEU A 65 1.47 8.08 13.83
N LYS A 66 1.86 9.02 14.69
CA LYS A 66 1.09 10.27 14.90
C LYS A 66 0.96 11.08 13.60
N LYS A 67 2.07 11.26 12.89
CA LYS A 67 2.08 11.95 11.60
C LYS A 67 1.24 11.20 10.56
N LEU A 68 1.35 9.87 10.52
CA LEU A 68 0.56 9.04 9.63
C LEU A 68 -0.94 9.10 9.93
N GLU A 69 -1.34 9.17 11.20
CA GLU A 69 -2.74 9.31 11.62
C GLU A 69 -3.33 10.64 11.13
N ILE A 70 -2.59 11.75 11.27
CA ILE A 70 -3.02 13.09 10.85
C ILE A 70 -3.10 13.19 9.32
N HIS A 71 -2.07 12.68 8.62
CA HIS A 71 -1.92 12.82 7.17
C HIS A 71 -2.27 11.55 6.39
N PHE A 72 -3.11 10.67 6.95
CA PHE A 72 -3.36 9.32 6.40
C PHE A 72 -3.71 9.33 4.91
N GLN A 73 -4.70 10.13 4.52
CA GLN A 73 -5.14 10.21 3.13
C GLN A 73 -4.04 10.76 2.22
N GLU A 74 -3.38 11.85 2.62
CA GLU A 74 -2.31 12.47 1.83
C GLU A 74 -1.14 11.51 1.62
N ILE A 75 -0.69 10.83 2.68
CA ILE A 75 0.41 9.87 2.61
C ILE A 75 -0.02 8.65 1.78
N GLY A 76 -1.22 8.12 1.99
CA GLY A 76 -1.76 6.99 1.24
C GLY A 76 -1.82 7.27 -0.27
N MET A 77 -2.31 8.45 -0.66
CA MET A 77 -2.32 8.90 -2.06
C MET A 77 -0.91 8.97 -2.66
N LYS A 78 0.09 9.43 -1.91
CA LYS A 78 1.50 9.44 -2.36
C LYS A 78 2.07 8.04 -2.53
N CYS A 79 1.64 7.08 -1.70
CA CYS A 79 2.12 5.70 -1.77
C CYS A 79 1.65 4.95 -3.02
N VAL A 80 0.56 5.40 -3.65
CA VAL A 80 -0.01 4.76 -4.85
C VAL A 80 0.31 5.52 -6.15
N ASP A 81 1.02 6.65 -6.06
CA ASP A 81 1.53 7.37 -7.22
C ASP A 81 2.76 6.68 -7.81
N GLY A 82 2.51 5.66 -8.64
CA GLY A 82 3.57 4.95 -9.34
C GLY A 82 4.37 5.81 -10.33
N GLN A 83 3.83 6.93 -10.80
CA GLN A 83 4.58 7.82 -11.69
C GLN A 83 5.63 8.61 -10.93
N ALA A 84 5.30 9.07 -9.71
CA ALA A 84 6.23 9.82 -8.87
C ALA A 84 7.50 9.02 -8.49
N VAL A 85 7.43 7.69 -8.51
CA VAL A 85 8.56 6.80 -8.17
C VAL A 85 9.09 6.00 -9.36
N ALA A 86 8.64 6.30 -10.59
CA ALA A 86 9.19 5.66 -11.78
C ALA A 86 10.69 5.93 -11.94
N PRO A 87 11.51 4.96 -12.40
CA PRO A 87 11.17 3.61 -12.86
C PRO A 87 11.21 2.54 -11.75
N TYR A 88 11.11 2.94 -10.48
CA TYR A 88 11.12 2.04 -9.33
C TYR A 88 9.74 1.55 -8.91
N ALA A 89 8.70 1.97 -9.62
CA ALA A 89 7.34 1.50 -9.44
C ALA A 89 7.20 0.04 -9.90
N VAL A 90 6.41 -0.72 -9.16
CA VAL A 90 6.08 -2.11 -9.50
C VAL A 90 4.58 -2.31 -9.44
N ILE A 91 4.06 -3.17 -10.32
CA ILE A 91 2.69 -3.65 -10.21
C ILE A 91 2.59 -4.57 -8.99
N CYS A 92 1.64 -4.27 -8.11
CA CYS A 92 1.34 -4.98 -6.88
C CYS A 92 -0.11 -5.51 -6.92
N HIS A 93 -0.40 -6.53 -6.11
CA HIS A 93 -1.76 -7.06 -5.97
C HIS A 93 -2.73 -6.05 -5.33
N GLY A 94 -2.24 -5.17 -4.45
CA GLY A 94 -3.05 -4.17 -3.74
C GLY A 94 -3.76 -4.71 -2.50
N ASP A 95 -4.16 -5.99 -2.48
CA ASP A 95 -4.84 -6.63 -1.34
C ASP A 95 -4.34 -8.05 -1.08
N LEU A 96 -3.09 -8.19 -0.62
CA LEU A 96 -2.44 -9.50 -0.43
C LEU A 96 -2.78 -10.10 0.95
N TRP A 97 -4.07 -10.36 1.18
CA TRP A 97 -4.54 -11.11 2.36
C TRP A 97 -4.74 -12.59 2.06
N ASN A 98 -4.72 -13.43 3.10
CA ASN A 98 -4.79 -14.89 2.99
C ASN A 98 -6.04 -15.40 2.26
N ASN A 99 -7.16 -14.69 2.35
CA ASN A 99 -8.41 -14.98 1.63
C ASN A 99 -8.33 -14.66 0.13
N ASN A 100 -7.31 -13.93 -0.32
CA ASN A 100 -7.09 -13.58 -1.73
C ASN A 100 -5.96 -14.41 -2.36
N ILE A 101 -5.46 -15.43 -1.66
CA ILE A 101 -4.42 -16.34 -2.16
C ILE A 101 -5.03 -17.72 -2.31
N LEU A 102 -5.10 -18.21 -3.55
CA LEU A 102 -5.60 -19.54 -3.86
C LEU A 102 -4.43 -20.54 -3.90
N TYR A 103 -4.66 -21.72 -3.32
CA TYR A 103 -3.71 -22.83 -3.36
C TYR A 103 -4.20 -23.88 -4.36
N LYS A 104 -3.35 -24.23 -5.32
CA LYS A 104 -3.58 -25.38 -6.19
C LYS A 104 -3.00 -26.62 -5.52
N PHE A 105 -3.83 -27.63 -5.27
CA PHE A 105 -3.40 -28.94 -4.82
C PHE A 105 -3.35 -29.89 -6.03
N ASP A 106 -2.16 -30.29 -6.45
CA ASP A 106 -1.96 -31.28 -7.50
C ASP A 106 -1.63 -32.62 -6.85
N VAL A 107 -2.52 -33.61 -7.00
CA VAL A 107 -2.25 -35.00 -6.62
C VAL A 107 -1.61 -35.66 -7.84
N SER A 108 -0.29 -35.76 -7.83
CA SER A 108 0.46 -36.60 -8.78
C SER A 108 0.32 -38.07 -8.41
#